data_AF-A0A8J6EXV0-F1
#
_entry.id   AF-A0A8J6EXV0-F1
#
_cell.length_a   1.000
_cell.length_b   1.000
_cell.length_c   1.000
_cell.angle_alpha   90.00
_cell.angle_beta   90.00
_cell.angle_gamma   90.00
#
_symmetry.space_group_name_H-M   'P 1'
#
loop_
_entity.id
_entity.type
_entity.pdbx_description
1 polymer ?
#
loop_
_entity_poly.entity_id
_entity_poly.type
_entity_poly.pdbx_seq_one_letter_code
_entity_poly.pdbx_strand_id
1 'polypeptide(L)'
;MQVSLTMLVDTPDYSEKCVYLEALKNRLEAMCSPQIVAAFNSQSTEQAKMFVKVFSEIDRMPQLLAYYYKCHKVQLVSVWQELCQSEMSLDRQLTEFYDTLLGAWHTQLQWVSQIFKKPHEVVTVLLIQTLAAMVPSIAVCLNTAMDRTSPEYKLSTLLELFQATGHFAKALEAAIMPHIGEHNNVKVMELVEAVYGAYKPFQLQYGNLEEAHLLIQLSSIPLEHGEALDCVQELSHSVSRLFSLASGAVERCIKLTDGLGVCGLLQALQALFKKYVSDFTNTLQSIRKKYKLDSVPDNFLFLEDWTAFQHSIRIIAACGELLRQCGDFEQQLASRILSTAGKHLSESYSPCSLTGMQEATTTERKSCKNPWQEYNYLQKADPGEYASLMETLYMLKEKGAVSANLLAAARSDLARQNQVAHQLAFDSVFLRIKQQLLLVPKMESWGYEDNSETLTEDLPTFSLTPLEYISNIGQYLMSLPLHLEPFVTPEDSALELALHAGKLPYPPEQGEETPELDNMADYWLGSLARATMQTYCDVILQIPVLTPHSSKQLATDIDYLINVMDALGLQPTRTLQMIVTLIKTKPEDFRQAAKTLPRKLSSSIAAMRNIEY
;
A
#
# COMPACT_ATOMS: atom_id res chain seq x y z
N MET A 1 -53.96 30.64 -40.18
CA MET A 1 -53.72 31.78 -39.27
C MET A 1 -52.23 31.98 -38.98
N GLN A 2 -51.50 30.97 -38.50
CA GLN A 2 -50.08 31.12 -38.13
C GLN A 2 -49.17 31.52 -39.31
N VAL A 3 -49.30 30.86 -40.47
CA VAL A 3 -48.60 31.20 -41.74
C VAL A 3 -49.03 32.58 -42.29
N SER A 4 -50.25 33.00 -41.99
CA SER A 4 -50.82 34.28 -42.45
C SER A 4 -50.30 35.45 -41.60
N LEU A 5 -50.04 35.23 -40.30
CA LEU A 5 -49.47 36.21 -39.38
C LEU A 5 -48.01 36.51 -39.70
N THR A 6 -47.21 35.52 -40.09
CA THR A 6 -45.81 35.73 -40.51
C THR A 6 -45.65 36.60 -41.76
N MET A 7 -46.71 36.80 -42.56
CA MET A 7 -46.70 37.70 -43.71
C MET A 7 -47.23 39.12 -43.39
N LEU A 8 -47.66 39.38 -42.15
CA LEU A 8 -48.29 40.64 -41.72
C LEU A 8 -47.46 41.41 -40.69
N VAL A 9 -46.15 41.13 -40.61
CA VAL A 9 -45.21 41.69 -39.61
C VAL A 9 -45.20 43.22 -39.63
N ASP A 10 -45.44 43.85 -40.79
CA ASP A 10 -45.39 45.30 -40.97
C ASP A 10 -46.72 46.04 -40.68
N THR A 11 -47.74 45.35 -40.13
CA THR A 11 -49.03 45.98 -39.79
C THR A 11 -49.12 46.40 -38.31
N PRO A 12 -49.74 47.55 -37.99
CA PRO A 12 -49.81 48.06 -36.61
C PRO A 12 -50.57 47.14 -35.65
N ASP A 13 -51.55 46.37 -36.15
CA ASP A 13 -52.35 45.43 -35.35
C ASP A 13 -51.68 44.05 -35.16
N TYR A 14 -50.42 43.89 -35.60
CA TYR A 14 -49.71 42.60 -35.56
C TYR A 14 -49.57 42.07 -34.13
N SER A 15 -49.24 42.94 -33.17
CA SER A 15 -49.07 42.57 -31.76
C SER A 15 -50.34 42.03 -31.12
N GLU A 16 -51.48 42.69 -31.32
CA GLU A 16 -52.78 42.25 -30.80
C GLU A 16 -53.23 40.91 -31.40
N LYS A 17 -52.99 40.72 -32.71
CA LYS A 17 -53.30 39.46 -33.41
C LYS A 17 -52.41 38.31 -32.93
N CYS A 18 -51.16 38.57 -32.57
CA CYS A 18 -50.27 37.57 -31.95
C CYS A 18 -50.76 37.16 -30.56
N VAL A 19 -51.15 38.11 -29.71
CA VAL A 19 -51.72 37.81 -28.38
C VAL A 19 -53.01 37.00 -28.50
N TYR A 20 -53.89 37.36 -29.43
CA TYR A 20 -55.13 36.62 -29.68
C TYR A 20 -54.88 35.20 -30.18
N LEU A 21 -53.95 35.01 -31.11
CA LEU A 21 -53.53 33.67 -31.56
C LEU A 21 -53.02 32.82 -30.39
N GLU A 22 -52.21 33.40 -29.50
CA GLU A 22 -51.67 32.70 -28.35
C GLU A 22 -52.76 32.30 -27.34
N ALA A 23 -53.76 33.16 -27.13
CA ALA A 23 -54.93 32.85 -26.32
C ALA A 23 -55.75 31.69 -26.91
N LEU A 24 -55.94 31.66 -28.24
CA LEU A 24 -56.61 30.56 -28.92
C LEU A 24 -55.82 29.24 -28.81
N LYS A 25 -54.50 29.28 -28.95
CA LYS A 25 -53.64 28.10 -28.74
C LYS A 25 -53.73 27.57 -27.30
N ASN A 26 -53.68 28.46 -26.29
CA ASN A 26 -53.87 28.09 -24.89
C ASN A 26 -55.22 27.42 -24.63
N ARG A 27 -56.29 27.96 -25.22
CA ARG A 27 -57.64 27.38 -25.09
C ARG A 27 -57.74 26.01 -25.74
N LEU A 28 -57.14 25.82 -26.92
CA LEU A 28 -57.08 24.53 -27.59
C LEU A 28 -56.32 23.49 -26.75
N GLU A 29 -55.14 23.85 -26.23
CA GLU A 29 -54.34 22.99 -25.35
C GLU A 29 -55.11 22.56 -24.10
N ALA A 30 -55.81 23.51 -23.44
CA ALA A 30 -56.61 23.22 -22.26
C ALA A 30 -57.76 22.24 -22.57
N MET A 31 -58.43 22.38 -23.72
CA MET A 31 -59.50 21.47 -24.14
C MET A 31 -58.97 20.07 -24.50
N CYS A 32 -57.80 19.98 -25.11
CA CYS A 32 -57.20 18.70 -25.51
C CYS A 32 -56.50 17.98 -24.34
N SER A 33 -56.10 18.68 -23.27
CA SER A 33 -55.30 18.15 -22.16
C SER A 33 -55.82 16.81 -21.58
N PRO A 34 -57.12 16.64 -21.25
CA PRO A 34 -57.62 15.38 -20.70
C PRO A 34 -57.52 14.22 -21.69
N GLN A 35 -57.78 14.50 -22.98
CA GLN A 35 -57.71 13.51 -24.05
C GLN A 35 -56.26 13.11 -24.36
N ILE A 36 -55.33 14.06 -24.30
CA ILE A 36 -53.88 13.81 -24.44
C ILE A 36 -53.40 12.88 -23.32
N VAL A 37 -53.75 13.18 -22.07
CA VAL A 37 -53.38 12.35 -20.91
C VAL A 37 -53.96 10.94 -21.04
N ALA A 38 -55.23 10.81 -21.45
CA ALA A 38 -55.85 9.51 -21.68
C ALA A 38 -55.16 8.73 -22.81
N ALA A 39 -54.84 9.38 -23.92
CA ALA A 39 -54.15 8.78 -25.06
C ALA A 39 -52.74 8.29 -24.69
N PHE A 40 -51.99 9.07 -23.91
CA PHE A 40 -50.65 8.69 -23.46
C PHE A 40 -50.65 7.61 -22.39
N ASN A 41 -51.58 7.64 -21.42
CA ASN A 41 -51.71 6.58 -20.42
C ASN A 41 -52.15 5.24 -21.04
N SER A 42 -52.97 5.27 -22.09
CA SER A 42 -53.40 4.06 -22.82
C SER A 42 -52.47 3.65 -23.95
N GLN A 43 -51.39 4.41 -24.19
CA GLN A 43 -50.45 4.21 -25.30
C GLN A 43 -51.13 4.09 -26.68
N SER A 44 -52.24 4.82 -26.89
CA SER A 44 -52.96 4.81 -28.17
C SER A 44 -52.15 5.51 -29.27
N THR A 45 -51.62 4.74 -30.22
CA THR A 45 -50.75 5.24 -31.30
C THR A 45 -51.47 6.18 -32.25
N GLU A 46 -52.73 5.88 -32.61
CA GLU A 46 -53.51 6.69 -33.55
C GLU A 46 -53.85 8.07 -32.98
N GLN A 47 -54.33 8.12 -31.74
CA GLN A 47 -54.66 9.37 -31.06
C GLN A 47 -53.40 10.20 -30.79
N ALA A 48 -52.30 9.56 -30.37
CA ALA A 48 -51.03 10.24 -30.17
C ALA A 48 -50.47 10.86 -31.46
N LYS A 49 -50.56 10.15 -32.61
CA LYS A 49 -50.17 10.70 -33.93
C LYS A 49 -51.01 11.91 -34.31
N MET A 50 -52.32 11.89 -34.03
CA MET A 50 -53.20 13.03 -34.26
C MET A 50 -52.74 14.24 -33.44
N PHE A 51 -52.51 14.06 -32.13
CA PHE A 51 -52.07 15.16 -31.26
C PHE A 51 -50.68 15.68 -31.65
N VAL A 52 -49.74 14.82 -32.04
CA VAL A 52 -48.43 15.27 -32.55
C VAL A 52 -48.58 16.14 -33.79
N LYS A 53 -49.45 15.78 -34.73
CA LYS A 53 -49.70 16.60 -35.92
C LYS A 53 -50.27 17.97 -35.54
N VAL A 54 -51.31 17.99 -34.70
CA VAL A 54 -51.95 19.25 -34.24
C VAL A 54 -50.95 20.14 -33.49
N PHE A 55 -50.19 19.59 -32.54
CA PHE A 55 -49.24 20.34 -31.73
C PHE A 55 -47.99 20.79 -32.51
N SER A 56 -47.64 20.06 -33.58
CA SER A 56 -46.61 20.51 -34.54
C SER A 56 -47.11 21.66 -35.41
N GLU A 57 -48.38 21.70 -35.78
CA GLU A 57 -48.96 22.76 -36.61
C GLU A 57 -49.16 24.07 -35.82
N ILE A 58 -49.44 24.00 -34.51
CA ILE A 58 -49.59 25.17 -33.63
C ILE A 58 -48.28 25.64 -32.98
N ASP A 59 -47.16 24.97 -33.28
CA ASP A 59 -45.83 25.24 -32.70
C ASP A 59 -45.78 25.12 -31.16
N ARG A 60 -46.35 24.02 -30.62
CA ARG A 60 -46.39 23.70 -29.18
C ARG A 60 -45.92 22.28 -28.85
N MET A 61 -45.00 21.75 -29.64
CA MET A 61 -44.41 20.43 -29.38
C MET A 61 -43.78 20.29 -27.98
N PRO A 62 -43.10 21.29 -27.40
CA PRO A 62 -42.57 21.19 -26.03
C PRO A 62 -43.64 20.90 -24.97
N GLN A 63 -44.82 21.50 -25.10
CA GLN A 63 -45.95 21.30 -24.19
C GLN A 63 -46.50 19.88 -24.31
N LEU A 64 -46.68 19.37 -25.54
CA LEU A 64 -47.10 17.98 -25.75
C LEU A 64 -46.11 16.98 -25.14
N LEU A 65 -44.81 17.22 -25.31
CA LEU A 65 -43.76 16.41 -24.68
C LEU A 65 -43.84 16.48 -23.15
N ALA A 66 -44.14 17.65 -22.56
CA ALA A 66 -44.33 17.77 -21.12
C ALA A 66 -45.48 16.90 -20.60
N TYR A 67 -46.60 16.79 -21.34
CA TYR A 67 -47.68 15.85 -21.00
C TYR A 67 -47.20 14.39 -21.08
N TYR A 68 -46.49 14.03 -22.15
CA TYR A 68 -45.94 12.68 -22.31
C TYR A 68 -45.02 12.31 -21.13
N TYR A 69 -44.08 13.18 -20.79
CA TYR A 69 -43.16 12.97 -19.66
C TYR A 69 -43.91 12.88 -18.35
N LYS A 70 -44.89 13.76 -18.10
CA LYS A 70 -45.67 13.74 -16.85
C LYS A 70 -46.41 12.42 -16.66
N CYS A 71 -47.03 11.88 -17.70
CA CYS A 71 -47.80 10.63 -17.61
C CYS A 71 -46.89 9.44 -17.28
N HIS A 72 -45.85 9.22 -18.08
CA HIS A 72 -44.97 8.06 -17.94
C HIS A 72 -44.07 8.16 -16.71
N LYS A 73 -43.58 9.36 -16.37
CA LYS A 73 -42.78 9.58 -15.17
C LYS A 73 -43.53 9.19 -13.90
N VAL A 74 -44.81 9.56 -13.79
CA VAL A 74 -45.61 9.23 -12.59
C VAL A 74 -45.73 7.72 -12.40
N GLN A 75 -45.92 6.97 -13.49
CA GLN A 75 -45.98 5.50 -13.46
C GLN A 75 -44.64 4.88 -13.01
N LEU A 76 -43.51 5.38 -13.52
CA LEU A 76 -42.19 4.86 -13.13
C LEU A 76 -41.83 5.22 -11.68
N VAL A 77 -42.15 6.45 -11.25
CA VAL A 77 -41.90 6.88 -9.87
C VAL A 77 -42.79 6.11 -8.88
N SER A 78 -44.03 5.74 -9.24
CA SER A 78 -44.86 4.93 -8.35
C SER A 78 -44.29 3.52 -8.14
N VAL A 79 -43.70 2.90 -9.18
CA VAL A 79 -43.01 1.61 -9.03
C VAL A 79 -41.87 1.72 -8.03
N TRP A 80 -41.07 2.80 -8.08
CA TRP A 80 -40.01 3.03 -7.10
C TRP A 80 -40.56 3.18 -5.66
N GLN A 81 -41.67 3.91 -5.50
CA GLN A 81 -42.30 4.10 -4.19
C GLN A 81 -42.81 2.79 -3.60
N GLU A 82 -43.38 1.92 -4.43
CA GLU A 82 -43.81 0.57 -4.04
C GLU A 82 -42.60 -0.29 -3.63
N LEU A 83 -41.53 -0.26 -4.42
CA LEU A 83 -40.29 -0.98 -4.10
C LEU A 83 -39.66 -0.49 -2.78
N CYS A 84 -39.65 0.82 -2.51
CA CYS A 84 -39.15 1.38 -1.25
C CYS A 84 -39.97 0.94 -0.02
N GLN A 85 -41.24 0.58 -0.19
CA GLN A 85 -42.10 0.10 0.89
C GLN A 85 -41.96 -1.41 1.12
N SER A 86 -41.30 -2.13 0.22
CA SER A 86 -41.04 -3.56 0.34
C SER A 86 -40.02 -3.86 1.46
N GLU A 87 -40.05 -5.08 1.99
CA GLU A 87 -39.04 -5.58 2.95
C GLU A 87 -37.72 -5.99 2.28
N MET A 88 -37.55 -5.72 0.99
CA MET A 88 -36.37 -6.12 0.23
C MET A 88 -35.15 -5.28 0.62
N SER A 89 -33.96 -5.85 0.46
CA SER A 89 -32.71 -5.13 0.62
C SER A 89 -32.53 -4.09 -0.50
N LEU A 90 -31.80 -3.00 -0.20
CA LEU A 90 -31.66 -1.87 -1.12
C LEU A 90 -31.01 -2.27 -2.46
N ASP A 91 -30.10 -3.24 -2.47
CA ASP A 91 -29.48 -3.78 -3.69
C ASP A 91 -30.52 -4.40 -4.63
N ARG A 92 -31.47 -5.16 -4.07
CA ARG A 92 -32.55 -5.78 -4.84
C ARG A 92 -33.57 -4.74 -5.29
N GLN A 93 -33.94 -3.81 -4.42
CA GLN A 93 -34.83 -2.69 -4.78
C GLN A 93 -34.27 -1.90 -5.96
N LEU A 94 -32.97 -1.58 -5.94
CA LEU A 94 -32.31 -0.88 -7.05
C LEU A 94 -32.25 -1.75 -8.31
N THR A 95 -31.90 -3.03 -8.19
CA THR A 95 -31.82 -3.94 -9.34
C THR A 95 -33.16 -4.08 -10.05
N GLU A 96 -34.25 -4.36 -9.31
CA GLU A 96 -35.60 -4.48 -9.90
C GLU A 96 -36.08 -3.17 -10.53
N PHE A 97 -35.79 -2.04 -9.89
CA PHE A 97 -36.13 -0.74 -10.44
C PHE A 97 -35.35 -0.44 -11.72
N TYR A 98 -34.04 -0.74 -11.74
CA TYR A 98 -33.20 -0.56 -12.92
C TYR A 98 -33.62 -1.46 -14.08
N ASP A 99 -33.99 -2.71 -13.82
CA ASP A 99 -34.56 -3.61 -14.83
C ASP A 99 -35.88 -3.06 -15.39
N THR A 100 -36.73 -2.51 -14.51
CA THR A 100 -37.97 -1.84 -14.91
C THR A 100 -37.70 -0.61 -15.79
N LEU A 101 -36.72 0.22 -15.43
CA LEU A 101 -36.33 1.38 -16.23
C LEU A 101 -35.76 0.99 -17.59
N LEU A 102 -34.96 -0.08 -17.66
CA LEU A 102 -34.41 -0.58 -18.91
C LEU A 102 -35.51 -1.17 -19.81
N GLY A 103 -36.44 -1.94 -19.23
CA GLY A 103 -37.62 -2.44 -19.94
C GLY A 103 -38.53 -1.30 -20.44
N ALA A 104 -38.72 -0.27 -19.61
CA ALA A 104 -39.45 0.94 -19.98
C ALA A 104 -38.74 1.68 -21.12
N TRP A 105 -37.40 1.77 -21.11
CA TRP A 105 -36.64 2.36 -22.21
C TRP A 105 -36.91 1.66 -23.55
N HIS A 106 -36.82 0.33 -23.60
CA HIS A 106 -37.06 -0.44 -24.83
C HIS A 106 -38.49 -0.30 -25.34
N THR A 107 -39.48 -0.46 -24.45
CA THR A 107 -40.90 -0.37 -24.81
C THR A 107 -41.30 1.03 -25.26
N GLN A 108 -40.84 2.06 -24.54
CA GLN A 108 -41.10 3.45 -24.93
C GLN A 108 -40.39 3.83 -26.22
N LEU A 109 -39.16 3.36 -26.46
CA LEU A 109 -38.46 3.65 -27.72
C LEU A 109 -39.21 3.08 -28.93
N GLN A 110 -39.73 1.85 -28.82
CA GLN A 110 -40.55 1.23 -29.87
C GLN A 110 -41.85 2.01 -30.15
N TRP A 111 -42.49 2.55 -29.11
CA TRP A 111 -43.73 3.32 -29.26
C TRP A 111 -43.49 4.74 -29.77
N VAL A 112 -42.55 5.46 -29.15
CA VAL A 112 -42.17 6.84 -29.48
C VAL A 112 -41.62 6.95 -30.91
N SER A 113 -40.90 5.94 -31.42
CA SER A 113 -40.42 5.91 -32.81
C SER A 113 -41.53 5.98 -33.86
N GLN A 114 -42.75 5.59 -33.50
CA GLN A 114 -43.92 5.66 -34.39
C GLN A 114 -44.59 7.04 -34.36
N ILE A 115 -44.26 7.89 -33.38
CA ILE A 115 -45.04 9.08 -33.02
C ILE A 115 -44.19 10.36 -33.15
N PHE A 116 -42.95 10.35 -32.66
CA PHE A 116 -42.07 11.51 -32.61
C PHE A 116 -40.87 11.37 -33.58
N LYS A 117 -40.38 12.50 -34.09
CA LYS A 117 -39.25 12.54 -35.03
C LYS A 117 -37.89 12.20 -34.42
N LYS A 118 -37.74 12.38 -33.10
CA LYS A 118 -36.49 12.14 -32.36
C LYS A 118 -36.73 11.20 -31.16
N PRO A 119 -36.98 9.91 -31.40
CA PRO A 119 -37.44 9.01 -30.35
C PRO A 119 -36.39 8.78 -29.25
N HIS A 120 -35.12 8.65 -29.65
CA HIS A 120 -33.98 8.48 -28.76
C HIS A 120 -33.85 9.62 -27.73
N GLU A 121 -33.92 10.89 -28.16
CA GLU A 121 -33.83 12.05 -27.28
C GLU A 121 -35.02 12.12 -26.29
N VAL A 122 -36.23 11.80 -26.75
CA VAL A 122 -37.44 11.80 -25.91
C VAL A 122 -37.32 10.76 -24.79
N VAL A 123 -36.95 9.52 -25.10
CA VAL A 123 -36.82 8.48 -24.07
C VAL A 123 -35.67 8.76 -23.11
N THR A 124 -34.53 9.29 -23.59
CA THR A 124 -33.43 9.73 -22.71
C THR A 124 -33.89 10.81 -21.73
N VAL A 125 -34.65 11.81 -22.18
CA VAL A 125 -35.18 12.86 -21.30
C VAL A 125 -36.20 12.30 -20.30
N LEU A 126 -37.03 11.33 -20.70
CA LEU A 126 -37.95 10.64 -19.78
C LEU A 126 -37.19 9.97 -18.62
N LEU A 127 -36.09 9.24 -18.92
CA LEU A 127 -35.28 8.60 -17.89
C LEU A 127 -34.63 9.63 -16.96
N ILE A 128 -34.02 10.70 -17.50
CA ILE A 128 -33.43 11.78 -16.71
C ILE A 128 -34.45 12.39 -15.74
N GLN A 129 -35.63 12.74 -16.25
CA GLN A 129 -36.68 13.33 -15.42
C GLN A 129 -37.24 12.35 -14.39
N THR A 130 -37.26 11.05 -14.69
CA THR A 130 -37.72 10.01 -13.77
C THR A 130 -36.72 9.86 -12.62
N LEU A 131 -35.43 9.67 -12.92
CA LEU A 131 -34.37 9.58 -11.93
C LEU A 131 -34.30 10.84 -11.03
N ALA A 132 -34.46 12.03 -11.63
CA ALA A 132 -34.48 13.29 -10.88
C ALA A 132 -35.71 13.48 -9.98
N ALA A 133 -36.84 12.83 -10.29
CA ALA A 133 -38.10 12.97 -9.56
C ALA A 133 -38.35 11.85 -8.54
N MET A 134 -37.41 10.93 -8.35
CA MET A 134 -37.52 9.84 -7.38
C MET A 134 -37.61 10.38 -5.95
N VAL A 135 -38.58 9.88 -5.18
CA VAL A 135 -38.76 10.19 -3.76
C VAL A 135 -38.99 8.88 -3.01
N PRO A 136 -38.10 8.48 -2.07
CA PRO A 136 -36.79 9.09 -1.78
C PRO A 136 -35.84 9.00 -2.99
N SER A 137 -34.89 9.94 -3.10
CA SER A 137 -33.88 9.89 -4.17
C SER A 137 -32.84 8.82 -3.89
N ILE A 138 -32.16 8.32 -4.93
CA ILE A 138 -31.09 7.31 -4.78
C ILE A 138 -30.03 7.79 -3.79
N ALA A 139 -29.63 9.06 -3.85
CA ALA A 139 -28.68 9.65 -2.91
C ALA A 139 -29.16 9.59 -1.45
N VAL A 140 -30.44 9.83 -1.17
CA VAL A 140 -31.00 9.70 0.18
C VAL A 140 -30.97 8.25 0.64
N CYS A 141 -31.39 7.30 -0.22
CA CYS A 141 -31.34 5.87 0.10
C CYS A 141 -29.92 5.40 0.41
N LEU A 142 -28.94 5.78 -0.41
CA LEU A 142 -27.53 5.46 -0.20
C LEU A 142 -27.02 6.01 1.15
N ASN A 143 -27.24 7.30 1.43
CA ASN A 143 -26.81 7.88 2.72
C ASN A 143 -27.45 7.15 3.90
N THR A 144 -28.75 6.89 3.86
CA THR A 144 -29.44 6.15 4.95
C THR A 144 -28.93 4.72 5.12
N ALA A 145 -28.55 4.05 4.03
CA ALA A 145 -27.93 2.73 4.10
C ALA A 145 -26.53 2.82 4.71
N MET A 146 -25.70 3.77 4.27
CA MET A 146 -24.33 3.96 4.75
C MET A 146 -24.26 4.40 6.23
N ASP A 147 -25.26 5.13 6.71
CA ASP A 147 -25.35 5.53 8.13
C ASP A 147 -25.72 4.36 9.05
N ARG A 148 -26.48 3.38 8.54
CA ARG A 148 -26.89 2.18 9.29
C ARG A 148 -25.81 1.10 9.31
N THR A 149 -24.98 1.02 8.28
CA THR A 149 -23.94 0.00 8.15
C THR A 149 -22.77 0.27 9.09
N SER A 150 -22.28 -0.79 9.77
CA SER A 150 -21.07 -0.71 10.59
C SER A 150 -19.84 -0.37 9.74
N PRO A 151 -18.82 0.32 10.28
CA PRO A 151 -17.67 0.80 9.49
C PRO A 151 -16.94 -0.32 8.74
N GLU A 152 -16.95 -1.55 9.26
CA GLU A 152 -16.29 -2.71 8.67
C GLU A 152 -16.89 -3.11 7.31
N TYR A 153 -18.22 -2.98 7.18
CA TYR A 153 -18.97 -3.37 5.99
C TYR A 153 -19.39 -2.21 5.10
N LYS A 154 -19.12 -0.95 5.49
CA LYS A 154 -19.53 0.24 4.72
C LYS A 154 -19.05 0.18 3.27
N LEU A 155 -17.77 -0.10 3.06
CA LEU A 155 -17.19 -0.15 1.72
C LEU A 155 -17.71 -1.34 0.90
N SER A 156 -17.89 -2.51 1.50
CA SER A 156 -18.42 -3.69 0.80
C SER A 156 -19.86 -3.46 0.35
N THR A 157 -20.72 -2.92 1.23
CA THR A 157 -22.10 -2.58 0.88
C THR A 157 -22.15 -1.50 -0.21
N LEU A 158 -21.28 -0.49 -0.15
CA LEU A 158 -21.20 0.53 -1.21
C LEU A 158 -20.84 -0.08 -2.57
N LEU A 159 -19.89 -1.02 -2.60
CA LEU A 159 -19.48 -1.72 -3.82
C LEU A 159 -20.59 -2.58 -4.42
N GLU A 160 -21.37 -3.27 -3.59
CA GLU A 160 -22.53 -4.06 -4.03
C GLU A 160 -23.60 -3.17 -4.68
N LEU A 161 -23.94 -2.05 -4.05
CA LEU A 161 -24.91 -1.08 -4.57
C LEU A 161 -24.41 -0.42 -5.88
N PHE A 162 -23.12 -0.07 -5.91
CA PHE A 162 -22.48 0.46 -7.10
C PHE A 162 -22.46 -0.57 -8.24
N GLN A 163 -22.24 -1.86 -7.93
CA GLN A 163 -22.28 -2.93 -8.92
C GLN A 163 -23.67 -3.07 -9.56
N ALA A 164 -24.75 -3.00 -8.79
CA ALA A 164 -26.12 -2.99 -9.33
C ALA A 164 -26.34 -1.81 -10.30
N THR A 165 -25.87 -0.62 -9.91
CA THR A 165 -25.95 0.59 -10.76
C THR A 165 -25.05 0.47 -12.00
N GLY A 166 -23.88 -0.16 -11.88
CA GLY A 166 -22.96 -0.41 -12.98
C GLY A 166 -23.49 -1.41 -14.00
N HIS A 167 -24.22 -2.45 -13.57
CA HIS A 167 -24.91 -3.36 -14.50
C HIS A 167 -25.96 -2.62 -15.32
N PHE A 168 -26.78 -1.79 -14.66
CA PHE A 168 -27.77 -0.96 -15.33
C PHE A 168 -27.14 0.01 -16.35
N ALA A 169 -26.08 0.71 -15.94
CA ALA A 169 -25.36 1.65 -16.80
C ALA A 169 -24.76 0.95 -18.04
N LYS A 170 -24.12 -0.21 -17.87
CA LYS A 170 -23.58 -1.00 -18.99
C LYS A 170 -24.69 -1.50 -19.93
N ALA A 171 -25.85 -1.87 -19.38
CA ALA A 171 -26.99 -2.29 -20.19
C ALA A 171 -27.56 -1.12 -21.02
N LEU A 172 -27.67 0.07 -20.41
CA LEU A 172 -28.05 1.30 -21.12
C LEU A 172 -27.01 1.71 -22.17
N GLU A 173 -25.72 1.64 -21.85
CA GLU A 173 -24.63 1.89 -22.79
C GLU A 173 -24.74 0.96 -24.01
N ALA A 174 -24.88 -0.35 -23.79
CA ALA A 174 -25.02 -1.33 -24.86
C ALA A 174 -26.26 -1.07 -25.73
N ALA A 175 -27.34 -0.55 -25.14
CA ALA A 175 -28.57 -0.22 -25.85
C ALA A 175 -28.49 1.09 -26.65
N ILE A 176 -27.74 2.08 -26.15
CA ILE A 176 -27.59 3.42 -26.76
C ILE A 176 -26.48 3.46 -27.81
N MET A 177 -25.39 2.72 -27.60
CA MET A 177 -24.21 2.74 -28.47
C MET A 177 -24.48 2.48 -29.97
N PRO A 178 -25.35 1.53 -30.37
CA PRO A 178 -25.66 1.30 -31.78
C PRO A 178 -26.29 2.51 -32.49
N HIS A 179 -26.93 3.40 -31.74
CA HIS A 179 -27.67 4.55 -32.25
C HIS A 179 -27.04 5.88 -31.88
N ILE A 180 -25.79 5.91 -31.40
CA ILE A 180 -25.18 7.11 -30.80
C ILE A 180 -25.14 8.34 -31.73
N GLY A 181 -25.09 8.13 -33.05
CA GLY A 181 -25.17 9.22 -34.04
C GLY A 181 -26.54 9.91 -34.12
N GLU A 182 -27.60 9.28 -33.60
CA GLU A 182 -28.97 9.80 -33.54
C GLU A 182 -29.31 10.43 -32.18
N HIS A 183 -28.47 10.20 -31.17
CA HIS A 183 -28.63 10.75 -29.83
C HIS A 183 -28.05 12.17 -29.71
N ASN A 184 -28.65 12.97 -28.83
CA ASN A 184 -28.07 14.23 -28.39
C ASN A 184 -27.04 13.94 -27.29
N ASN A 185 -25.74 14.07 -27.61
CA ASN A 185 -24.64 13.75 -26.68
C ASN A 185 -24.75 14.49 -25.34
N VAL A 186 -25.27 15.72 -25.32
CA VAL A 186 -25.47 16.48 -24.07
C VAL A 186 -26.49 15.79 -23.17
N LYS A 187 -27.58 15.28 -23.75
CA LYS A 187 -28.61 14.54 -23.00
C LYS A 187 -28.12 13.18 -22.55
N VAL A 188 -27.30 12.49 -23.34
CA VAL A 188 -26.66 11.24 -22.88
C VAL A 188 -25.75 11.53 -21.69
N MET A 189 -24.96 12.60 -21.71
CA MET A 189 -24.14 13.02 -20.57
C MET A 189 -24.96 13.37 -19.32
N GLU A 190 -26.08 14.08 -19.47
CA GLU A 190 -27.02 14.34 -18.36
C GLU A 190 -27.58 13.04 -17.78
N LEU A 191 -27.88 12.04 -18.61
CA LEU A 191 -28.34 10.72 -18.15
C LEU A 191 -27.25 9.98 -17.37
N VAL A 192 -26.01 9.97 -17.88
CA VAL A 192 -24.86 9.35 -17.19
C VAL A 192 -24.66 10.00 -15.82
N GLU A 193 -24.76 11.33 -15.73
CA GLU A 193 -24.68 12.06 -14.46
C GLU A 193 -25.84 11.77 -13.52
N ALA A 194 -27.06 11.57 -14.04
CA ALA A 194 -28.21 11.18 -13.23
C ALA A 194 -28.07 9.76 -12.64
N VAL A 195 -27.39 8.84 -13.33
CA VAL A 195 -27.17 7.45 -12.88
C VAL A 195 -26.03 7.37 -11.85
N TYR A 196 -24.86 7.95 -12.16
CA TYR A 196 -23.69 7.84 -11.29
C TYR A 196 -23.59 8.92 -10.21
N GLY A 197 -24.29 10.05 -10.37
CA GLY A 197 -24.14 11.23 -9.51
C GLY A 197 -24.37 10.97 -8.03
N ALA A 198 -25.22 10.00 -7.67
CA ALA A 198 -25.49 9.63 -6.29
C ALA A 198 -24.26 9.03 -5.56
N TYR A 199 -23.31 8.45 -6.29
CA TYR A 199 -22.10 7.83 -5.74
C TYR A 199 -20.91 8.78 -5.63
N LYS A 200 -20.98 9.93 -6.31
CA LYS A 200 -19.90 10.93 -6.36
C LYS A 200 -19.34 11.33 -4.98
N PRO A 201 -20.16 11.62 -3.94
CA PRO A 201 -19.62 11.99 -2.62
C PRO A 201 -18.76 10.87 -2.00
N PHE A 202 -19.15 9.61 -2.20
CA PHE A 202 -18.43 8.45 -1.68
C PHE A 202 -17.18 8.14 -2.50
N GLN A 203 -17.21 8.36 -3.82
CA GLN A 203 -16.04 8.23 -4.69
C GLN A 203 -14.94 9.24 -4.34
N LEU A 204 -15.31 10.49 -4.02
CA LEU A 204 -14.35 11.51 -3.55
C LEU A 204 -13.74 11.16 -2.19
N GLN A 205 -14.51 10.50 -1.31
CA GLN A 205 -14.03 10.06 0.00
C GLN A 205 -13.41 8.65 -0.02
N TYR A 206 -13.19 8.07 -1.20
CA TYR A 206 -12.76 6.68 -1.34
C TYR A 206 -11.46 6.38 -0.57
N GLY A 207 -10.47 7.27 -0.61
CA GLY A 207 -9.21 7.09 0.14
C GLY A 207 -9.44 6.85 1.63
N ASN A 208 -10.28 7.66 2.27
CA ASN A 208 -10.61 7.53 3.69
C ASN A 208 -11.41 6.26 3.99
N LEU A 209 -12.34 5.89 3.11
CA LEU A 209 -13.16 4.68 3.27
C LEU A 209 -12.32 3.41 3.12
N GLU A 210 -11.41 3.37 2.15
CA GLU A 210 -10.49 2.26 1.94
C GLU A 210 -9.47 2.16 3.08
N GLU A 211 -8.91 3.29 3.53
CA GLU A 211 -8.00 3.30 4.70
C GLU A 211 -8.69 2.73 5.93
N ALA A 212 -9.89 3.23 6.29
CA ALA A 212 -10.63 2.72 7.44
C ALA A 212 -10.92 1.21 7.32
N HIS A 213 -11.36 0.76 6.15
CA HIS A 213 -11.62 -0.67 5.89
C HIS A 213 -10.35 -1.51 6.04
N LEU A 214 -9.23 -1.10 5.44
CA LEU A 214 -7.95 -1.80 5.50
C LEU A 214 -7.40 -1.88 6.93
N LEU A 215 -7.48 -0.79 7.69
CA LEU A 215 -6.97 -0.78 9.07
C LEU A 215 -7.79 -1.67 10.00
N ILE A 216 -9.11 -1.78 9.79
CA ILE A 216 -10.00 -2.69 10.52
C ILE A 216 -9.67 -4.15 10.18
N GLN A 217 -9.56 -4.47 8.89
CA GLN A 217 -9.20 -5.82 8.43
C GLN A 217 -7.81 -6.22 8.94
N LEU A 218 -6.85 -5.30 8.93
CA LEU A 218 -5.52 -5.54 9.47
C LEU A 218 -5.55 -5.84 10.98
N SER A 219 -6.38 -5.14 11.77
CA SER A 219 -6.50 -5.45 13.22
C SER A 219 -7.09 -6.84 13.51
N SER A 220 -7.75 -7.47 12.54
CA SER A 220 -8.22 -8.86 12.68
C SER A 220 -7.11 -9.89 12.47
N ILE A 221 -5.90 -9.47 12.04
CA ILE A 221 -4.73 -10.33 11.85
C ILE A 221 -3.88 -10.27 13.14
N PRO A 222 -3.99 -11.24 14.06
CA PRO A 222 -3.15 -11.25 15.25
C PRO A 222 -1.71 -11.60 14.88
N LEU A 223 -0.76 -10.73 15.20
CA LEU A 223 0.68 -11.03 15.12
C LEU A 223 1.25 -11.58 16.43
N GLU A 224 0.57 -11.29 17.55
CA GLU A 224 0.99 -11.72 18.88
C GLU A 224 0.02 -12.74 19.45
N HIS A 225 0.49 -13.97 19.57
CA HIS A 225 -0.23 -15.04 20.24
C HIS A 225 0.76 -16.04 20.84
N GLY A 226 0.40 -16.66 21.98
CA GLY A 226 1.10 -17.81 22.53
C GLY A 226 2.59 -17.59 22.86
N GLU A 227 3.41 -18.59 22.57
CA GLU A 227 4.85 -18.62 22.83
C GLU A 227 5.64 -17.83 21.79
N ALA A 228 6.98 -17.85 21.84
CA ALA A 228 7.80 -17.13 20.87
C ALA A 228 7.72 -17.77 19.47
N LEU A 229 7.65 -19.10 19.40
CA LEU A 229 7.52 -19.83 18.12
C LEU A 229 6.20 -19.51 17.40
N ASP A 230 5.09 -19.44 18.14
CA ASP A 230 3.77 -19.12 17.57
C ASP A 230 3.78 -17.72 16.95
N CYS A 231 4.37 -16.74 17.65
CA CYS A 231 4.55 -15.39 17.12
C CYS A 231 5.36 -15.39 15.81
N VAL A 232 6.44 -16.18 15.74
CA VAL A 232 7.27 -16.28 14.52
C VAL A 232 6.48 -16.88 13.35
N GLN A 233 5.66 -17.90 13.60
CA GLN A 233 4.81 -18.50 12.57
C GLN A 233 3.73 -17.53 12.08
N GLU A 234 3.07 -16.82 13.00
CA GLU A 234 2.08 -15.80 12.61
C GLU A 234 2.72 -14.63 11.85
N LEU A 235 3.94 -14.20 12.19
CA LEU A 235 4.69 -13.22 11.40
C LEU A 235 4.89 -13.70 9.96
N SER A 236 5.33 -14.94 9.74
CA SER A 236 5.46 -15.51 8.40
C SER A 236 4.12 -15.58 7.65
N HIS A 237 3.05 -16.04 8.30
CA HIS A 237 1.73 -16.15 7.67
C HIS A 237 1.10 -14.78 7.35
N SER A 238 1.37 -13.78 8.19
CA SER A 238 0.83 -12.43 8.03
C SER A 238 1.26 -11.74 6.73
N VAL A 239 2.42 -12.11 6.17
CA VAL A 239 2.93 -11.54 4.91
C VAL A 239 1.95 -11.76 3.77
N SER A 240 1.50 -13.02 3.57
CA SER A 240 0.54 -13.35 2.51
C SER A 240 -0.83 -12.68 2.72
N ARG A 241 -1.26 -12.51 3.98
CA ARG A 241 -2.50 -11.81 4.34
C ARG A 241 -2.41 -10.31 4.06
N LEU A 242 -1.26 -9.67 4.32
CA LEU A 242 -1.03 -8.26 4.02
C LEU A 242 -1.18 -7.98 2.52
N PHE A 243 -0.51 -8.75 1.67
CA PHE A 243 -0.55 -8.53 0.22
C PHE A 243 -1.87 -8.94 -0.42
N SER A 244 -2.62 -9.88 0.16
CA SER A 244 -3.99 -10.16 -0.28
C SER A 244 -4.94 -9.00 0.01
N LEU A 245 -4.81 -8.36 1.18
CA LEU A 245 -5.56 -7.13 1.51
C LEU A 245 -5.19 -5.97 0.57
N ALA A 246 -3.89 -5.77 0.32
CA ALA A 246 -3.40 -4.73 -0.58
C ALA A 246 -3.89 -4.95 -2.03
N SER A 247 -3.81 -6.19 -2.54
CA SER A 247 -4.33 -6.55 -3.87
C SER A 247 -5.84 -6.37 -3.97
N GLY A 248 -6.57 -6.73 -2.91
CA GLY A 248 -8.00 -6.48 -2.79
C GLY A 248 -8.36 -4.99 -2.88
N ALA A 249 -7.54 -4.11 -2.30
CA ALA A 249 -7.75 -2.66 -2.35
C ALA A 249 -7.64 -2.13 -3.79
N VAL A 250 -6.67 -2.63 -4.58
CA VAL A 250 -6.53 -2.26 -5.99
C VAL A 250 -7.80 -2.63 -6.77
N GLU A 251 -8.30 -3.86 -6.60
CA GLU A 251 -9.52 -4.31 -7.28
C GLU A 251 -10.77 -3.51 -6.85
N ARG A 252 -10.89 -3.15 -5.57
CA ARG A 252 -11.97 -2.28 -5.07
C ARG A 252 -11.89 -0.87 -5.65
N CYS A 253 -10.69 -0.30 -5.73
CA CYS A 253 -10.46 1.02 -6.33
C CYS A 253 -10.92 1.05 -7.79
N ILE A 254 -10.53 0.05 -8.57
CA ILE A 254 -10.93 -0.06 -9.98
C ILE A 254 -12.45 -0.22 -10.09
N LYS A 255 -13.06 -1.08 -9.27
CA LYS A 255 -14.51 -1.31 -9.30
C LYS A 255 -15.34 -0.06 -9.00
N LEU A 256 -14.94 0.75 -8.03
CA LEU A 256 -15.73 1.91 -7.59
C LEU A 256 -15.41 3.19 -8.38
N THR A 257 -14.15 3.38 -8.78
CA THR A 257 -13.67 4.67 -9.31
C THR A 257 -13.11 4.60 -10.74
N ASP A 258 -13.08 3.42 -11.36
CA ASP A 258 -12.45 3.15 -12.66
C ASP A 258 -10.99 3.62 -12.76
N GLY A 259 -10.29 3.66 -11.62
CA GLY A 259 -8.90 4.11 -11.53
C GLY A 259 -8.70 5.61 -11.28
N LEU A 260 -9.76 6.40 -11.18
CA LEU A 260 -9.65 7.82 -10.83
C LEU A 260 -9.27 8.03 -9.34
N GLY A 261 -9.61 7.08 -8.47
CA GLY A 261 -9.31 7.12 -7.03
C GLY A 261 -7.90 6.70 -6.63
N VAL A 262 -6.95 6.59 -7.57
CA VAL A 262 -5.62 6.03 -7.33
C VAL A 262 -4.81 6.81 -6.30
N CYS A 263 -4.92 8.14 -6.27
CA CYS A 263 -4.23 8.94 -5.25
C CYS A 263 -4.69 8.58 -3.83
N GLY A 264 -6.00 8.43 -3.62
CA GLY A 264 -6.57 7.97 -2.35
C GLY A 264 -6.18 6.52 -2.02
N LEU A 265 -6.11 5.64 -3.03
CA LEU A 265 -5.62 4.27 -2.86
C LEU A 265 -4.15 4.24 -2.37
N LEU A 266 -3.27 5.05 -2.97
CA LEU A 266 -1.87 5.12 -2.57
C LEU A 266 -1.71 5.58 -1.12
N GLN A 267 -2.51 6.57 -0.70
CA GLN A 267 -2.57 7.03 0.70
C GLN A 267 -3.03 5.90 1.64
N ALA A 268 -4.12 5.20 1.30
CA ALA A 268 -4.63 4.09 2.09
C ALA A 268 -3.63 2.91 2.19
N LEU A 269 -2.95 2.57 1.10
CA LEU A 269 -1.89 1.54 1.09
C LEU A 269 -0.70 1.96 1.97
N GLN A 270 -0.29 3.23 1.92
CA GLN A 270 0.79 3.73 2.78
C GLN A 270 0.41 3.62 4.26
N ALA A 271 -0.82 3.95 4.63
CA ALA A 271 -1.32 3.79 6.00
C ALA A 271 -1.36 2.31 6.44
N LEU A 272 -1.79 1.41 5.55
CA LEU A 272 -1.77 -0.04 5.79
C LEU A 272 -0.36 -0.56 6.09
N PHE A 273 0.61 -0.30 5.22
CA PHE A 273 2.00 -0.75 5.42
C PHE A 273 2.62 -0.16 6.68
N LYS A 274 2.35 1.12 6.97
CA LYS A 274 2.86 1.79 8.18
C LYS A 274 2.32 1.14 9.45
N LYS A 275 1.02 0.84 9.52
CA LYS A 275 0.42 0.13 10.66
C LYS A 275 0.99 -1.27 10.80
N TYR A 276 1.08 -2.02 9.69
CA TYR A 276 1.65 -3.37 9.71
C TYR A 276 3.10 -3.39 10.23
N VAL A 277 3.97 -2.49 9.76
CA VAL A 277 5.36 -2.40 10.24
C VAL A 277 5.42 -2.06 11.72
N SER A 278 4.54 -1.19 12.21
CA SER A 278 4.42 -0.88 13.64
C SER A 278 4.05 -2.12 14.46
N ASP A 279 3.02 -2.85 14.03
CA ASP A 279 2.56 -4.06 14.72
C ASP A 279 3.64 -5.16 14.68
N PHE A 280 4.30 -5.35 13.55
CA PHE A 280 5.45 -6.27 13.39
C PHE A 280 6.60 -5.88 14.33
N THR A 281 6.92 -4.59 14.43
CA THR A 281 7.96 -4.09 15.36
C THR A 281 7.63 -4.41 16.80
N ASN A 282 6.37 -4.20 17.22
CA ASN A 282 5.91 -4.52 18.56
C ASN A 282 6.05 -6.02 18.86
N THR A 283 5.69 -6.87 17.89
CA THR A 283 5.87 -8.32 18.01
C THR A 283 7.34 -8.71 18.14
N LEU A 284 8.25 -8.09 17.39
CA LEU A 284 9.69 -8.32 17.57
C LEU A 284 10.19 -7.89 18.96
N GLN A 285 9.69 -6.78 19.49
CA GLN A 285 10.02 -6.37 20.86
C GLN A 285 9.46 -7.33 21.91
N SER A 286 8.27 -7.88 21.69
CA SER A 286 7.66 -8.91 22.52
C SER A 286 8.50 -10.20 22.51
N ILE A 287 8.93 -10.65 21.33
CA ILE A 287 9.84 -11.80 21.15
C ILE A 287 11.19 -11.55 21.85
N ARG A 288 11.77 -10.35 21.70
CA ARG A 288 13.02 -9.96 22.39
C ARG A 288 12.91 -10.07 23.90
N LYS A 289 11.78 -9.63 24.47
CA LYS A 289 11.46 -9.75 25.91
C LYS A 289 11.27 -11.21 26.32
N LYS A 290 10.58 -12.03 25.52
CA LYS A 290 10.38 -13.47 25.78
C LYS A 290 11.73 -14.21 25.87
N TYR A 291 12.70 -13.87 25.01
CA TYR A 291 14.06 -14.42 25.07
C TYR A 291 14.98 -13.76 26.11
N LYS A 292 14.51 -12.75 26.86
CA LYS A 292 15.28 -12.02 27.88
C LYS A 292 16.60 -11.45 27.36
N LEU A 293 16.61 -10.95 26.12
CA LEU A 293 17.83 -10.44 25.49
C LEU A 293 18.35 -9.12 26.09
N ASP A 294 17.53 -8.46 26.93
CA ASP A 294 17.87 -7.18 27.56
C ASP A 294 18.32 -7.31 29.03
N SER A 295 18.22 -8.49 29.65
CA SER A 295 18.69 -8.72 31.02
C SER A 295 19.94 -9.59 31.04
N VAL A 296 20.95 -9.14 31.79
CA VAL A 296 22.17 -9.90 32.10
C VAL A 296 22.02 -10.41 33.53
N PRO A 297 21.64 -11.69 33.76
CA PRO A 297 21.44 -12.19 35.11
C PRO A 297 22.79 -12.57 35.71
N ASP A 298 22.96 -12.33 37.02
CA ASP A 298 24.27 -12.46 37.71
C ASP A 298 24.81 -13.90 37.82
N ASN A 299 23.97 -14.93 37.65
CA ASN A 299 24.37 -16.34 37.72
C ASN A 299 23.82 -17.12 36.51
N PHE A 300 24.54 -17.07 35.38
CA PHE A 300 24.20 -17.85 34.19
C PHE A 300 25.21 -18.98 33.97
N LEU A 301 24.71 -20.21 33.86
CA LEU A 301 25.47 -21.32 33.26
C LEU A 301 25.57 -21.06 31.76
N PHE A 302 26.75 -21.21 31.18
CA PHE A 302 26.93 -21.12 29.74
C PHE A 302 26.23 -22.31 29.07
N LEU A 303 25.02 -22.08 28.56
CA LEU A 303 24.23 -23.09 27.87
C LEU A 303 24.11 -22.70 26.40
N GLU A 304 24.46 -23.63 25.51
CA GLU A 304 24.29 -23.49 24.07
C GLU A 304 22.81 -23.62 23.70
N ASP A 305 22.10 -22.49 23.69
CA ASP A 305 20.71 -22.41 23.22
C ASP A 305 20.64 -21.61 21.92
N TRP A 306 20.41 -22.33 20.82
CA TRP A 306 20.31 -21.78 19.46
C TRP A 306 18.87 -21.48 19.03
N THR A 307 17.88 -21.74 19.87
CA THR A 307 16.46 -21.58 19.51
C THR A 307 16.14 -20.15 19.10
N ALA A 308 16.58 -19.16 19.89
CA ALA A 308 16.39 -17.73 19.59
C ALA A 308 17.02 -17.33 18.24
N PHE A 309 18.19 -17.88 17.91
CA PHE A 309 18.85 -17.61 16.63
C PHE A 309 18.09 -18.27 15.46
N GLN A 310 17.70 -19.54 15.59
CA GLN A 310 16.90 -20.26 14.59
C GLN A 310 15.55 -19.58 14.33
N HIS A 311 14.89 -19.09 15.37
CA HIS A 311 13.66 -18.30 15.24
C HIS A 311 13.92 -16.96 14.54
N SER A 312 15.02 -16.29 14.85
CA SER A 312 15.40 -15.04 14.19
C SER A 312 15.72 -15.23 12.70
N ILE A 313 16.31 -16.38 12.30
CA ILE A 313 16.50 -16.74 10.89
C ILE A 313 15.14 -16.80 10.16
N ARG A 314 14.13 -17.43 10.76
CA ARG A 314 12.77 -17.48 10.18
C ARG A 314 12.13 -16.10 10.06
N ILE A 315 12.37 -15.21 11.03
CA ILE A 315 11.91 -13.81 10.97
C ILE A 315 12.61 -13.07 9.82
N ILE A 316 13.93 -13.27 9.63
CA ILE A 316 14.68 -12.67 8.52
C ILE A 316 14.13 -13.16 7.18
N ALA A 317 13.86 -14.47 7.04
CA ALA A 317 13.22 -15.02 5.85
C ALA A 317 11.83 -14.37 5.59
N ALA A 318 11.02 -14.17 6.64
CA ALA A 318 9.74 -13.47 6.52
C ALA A 318 9.91 -11.99 6.08
N CYS A 319 10.95 -11.31 6.55
CA CYS A 319 11.31 -9.96 6.09
C CYS A 319 11.75 -9.96 4.61
N GLY A 320 12.46 -10.99 4.19
CA GLY A 320 12.80 -11.23 2.79
C GLY A 320 11.57 -11.38 1.90
N GLU A 321 10.61 -12.19 2.35
CA GLU A 321 9.38 -12.41 1.61
C GLU A 321 8.53 -11.13 1.56
N LEU A 322 8.52 -10.33 2.63
CA LEU A 322 7.92 -8.99 2.64
C LEU A 322 8.55 -8.07 1.59
N LEU A 323 9.88 -8.01 1.52
CA LEU A 323 10.59 -7.17 0.54
C LEU A 323 10.34 -7.64 -0.89
N ARG A 324 10.36 -8.96 -1.13
CA ARG A 324 10.12 -9.58 -2.43
C ARG A 324 8.69 -9.32 -2.91
N GLN A 325 7.68 -9.66 -2.09
CA GLN A 325 6.27 -9.41 -2.42
C GLN A 325 5.96 -7.91 -2.55
N CYS A 326 6.63 -7.04 -1.79
CA CYS A 326 6.46 -5.58 -1.95
C CYS A 326 6.93 -5.11 -3.34
N GLY A 327 8.06 -5.63 -3.82
CA GLY A 327 8.55 -5.33 -5.17
C GLY A 327 7.60 -5.84 -6.26
N ASP A 328 7.14 -7.09 -6.15
CA ASP A 328 6.19 -7.68 -7.09
C ASP A 328 4.86 -6.92 -7.12
N PHE A 329 4.34 -6.57 -5.93
CA PHE A 329 3.10 -5.83 -5.77
C PHE A 329 3.20 -4.41 -6.35
N GLU A 330 4.31 -3.70 -6.14
CA GLU A 330 4.53 -2.36 -6.70
C GLU A 330 4.50 -2.36 -8.23
N GLN A 331 5.12 -3.37 -8.87
CA GLN A 331 5.07 -3.54 -10.32
C GLN A 331 3.65 -3.85 -10.82
N GLN A 332 2.94 -4.74 -10.12
CA GLN A 332 1.55 -5.07 -10.45
C GLN A 332 0.65 -3.84 -10.30
N LEU A 333 0.79 -3.09 -9.22
CA LEU A 333 0.06 -1.84 -8.96
C LEU A 333 0.30 -0.83 -10.08
N ALA A 334 1.54 -0.56 -10.45
CA ALA A 334 1.87 0.37 -11.53
C ALA A 334 1.25 -0.06 -12.87
N SER A 335 1.29 -1.36 -13.21
CA SER A 335 0.69 -1.89 -14.44
C SER A 335 -0.85 -1.80 -14.45
N ARG A 336 -1.50 -2.05 -13.31
CA ARG A 336 -2.95 -1.94 -13.15
C ARG A 336 -3.42 -0.49 -13.21
N ILE A 337 -2.68 0.44 -12.60
CA ILE A 337 -2.96 1.88 -12.70
C ILE A 337 -2.84 2.35 -14.15
N LEU A 338 -1.76 1.99 -14.84
CA LEU A 338 -1.55 2.40 -16.24
C LEU A 338 -2.59 1.81 -17.20
N SER A 339 -3.00 0.55 -17.01
CA SER A 339 -4.01 -0.08 -17.87
C SER A 339 -5.42 0.48 -17.69
N THR A 340 -5.75 0.99 -16.50
CA THR A 340 -7.07 1.55 -16.18
C THR A 340 -7.09 3.06 -16.37
N ALA A 341 -6.37 3.80 -15.52
CA ALA A 341 -6.34 5.25 -15.51
C ALA A 341 -5.51 5.86 -16.67
N GLY A 342 -4.59 5.11 -17.26
CA GLY A 342 -3.80 5.58 -18.41
C GLY A 342 -4.62 5.89 -19.66
N LYS A 343 -5.87 5.40 -19.76
CA LYS A 343 -6.82 5.79 -20.82
C LYS A 343 -7.03 7.31 -20.85
N HIS A 344 -7.04 7.96 -19.69
CA HIS A 344 -7.21 9.41 -19.57
C HIS A 344 -5.98 10.23 -20.02
N LEU A 345 -4.77 9.64 -20.02
CA LEU A 345 -3.57 10.30 -20.55
C LEU A 345 -3.62 10.50 -22.07
N SER A 346 -4.32 9.62 -22.80
CA SER A 346 -4.41 9.69 -24.25
C SER A 346 -5.22 10.89 -24.75
N GLU A 347 -6.10 11.45 -23.90
CA GLU A 347 -6.94 12.59 -24.24
C GLU A 347 -6.24 13.93 -24.08
N SER A 348 -5.21 14.01 -23.24
CA SER A 348 -4.47 15.24 -22.93
C SER A 348 -3.27 15.47 -23.85
N TYR A 349 -2.89 14.51 -24.70
CA TYR A 349 -1.76 14.61 -25.62
C TYR A 349 -2.08 14.04 -27.01
N SER A 350 -2.81 14.81 -27.82
CA SER A 350 -2.61 14.79 -29.27
C SER A 350 -1.72 15.97 -29.65
N PRO A 351 -0.49 15.75 -30.15
CA PRO A 351 0.44 16.83 -30.46
C PRO A 351 0.10 17.48 -31.82
N CYS A 352 -1.08 18.09 -31.95
CA CYS A 352 -1.48 18.88 -33.14
C CYS A 352 -2.41 20.08 -32.84
N SER A 353 -2.60 20.51 -31.60
CA SER A 353 -3.52 21.63 -31.30
C SER A 353 -2.89 23.03 -31.30
N LEU A 354 -1.69 23.22 -31.86
CA LEU A 354 -1.00 24.53 -31.90
C LEU A 354 -0.44 24.95 -33.27
N THR A 355 -0.82 24.31 -34.38
CA THR A 355 -0.57 24.86 -35.71
C THR A 355 -1.88 25.27 -36.36
N GLY A 356 -2.05 26.58 -36.55
CA GLY A 356 -3.27 27.18 -37.09
C GLY A 356 -3.62 26.71 -38.50
N MET A 357 -4.92 26.81 -38.80
CA MET A 357 -5.52 26.95 -40.13
C MET A 357 -4.78 26.23 -41.28
N GLN A 358 -5.15 24.96 -41.54
CA GLN A 358 -5.13 24.45 -42.92
C GLN A 358 -6.22 23.39 -43.13
N GLU A 359 -7.25 23.85 -43.84
CA GLU A 359 -8.14 23.17 -44.78
C GLU A 359 -8.71 21.79 -44.42
N ALA A 360 -10.01 21.84 -44.11
CA ALA A 360 -10.91 20.72 -44.18
C ALA A 360 -11.06 20.21 -45.63
N THR A 361 -10.57 18.99 -45.88
CA THR A 361 -11.09 18.13 -46.96
C THR A 361 -11.24 16.69 -46.49
N THR A 362 -12.51 16.34 -46.28
CA THR A 362 -13.15 15.04 -46.57
C THR A 362 -12.71 13.77 -45.84
N THR A 363 -13.69 13.25 -45.07
CA THR A 363 -13.95 11.83 -44.75
C THR A 363 -13.01 11.12 -43.79
N GLU A 364 -12.99 11.56 -42.53
CA GLU A 364 -12.85 10.65 -41.39
C GLU A 364 -13.97 10.91 -40.39
N ARG A 365 -14.65 9.82 -39.99
CA ARG A 365 -15.74 9.82 -39.01
C ARG A 365 -15.34 10.70 -37.82
N LYS A 366 -16.17 11.69 -37.46
CA LYS A 366 -16.15 12.25 -36.10
C LYS A 366 -16.23 11.05 -35.16
N SER A 367 -15.12 10.71 -34.51
CA SER A 367 -15.09 9.67 -33.49
C SER A 367 -16.04 10.14 -32.39
N CYS A 368 -17.28 9.67 -32.43
CA CYS A 368 -18.27 9.97 -31.40
C CYS A 368 -17.81 9.16 -30.19
N LYS A 369 -16.98 9.78 -29.36
CA LYS A 369 -16.46 9.18 -28.14
C LYS A 369 -17.63 8.82 -27.23
N ASN A 370 -17.46 7.75 -26.46
CA ASN A 370 -18.53 7.16 -25.67
C ASN A 370 -18.76 7.95 -24.37
N PRO A 371 -19.91 8.64 -24.19
CA PRO A 371 -20.18 9.47 -23.01
C PRO A 371 -20.15 8.70 -21.68
N TRP A 372 -20.41 7.39 -21.71
CA TRP A 372 -20.37 6.52 -20.54
C TRP A 372 -18.94 6.27 -20.06
N GLN A 373 -17.97 6.28 -20.97
CA GLN A 373 -16.55 6.07 -20.69
C GLN A 373 -15.79 7.37 -20.41
N GLU A 374 -16.32 8.50 -20.89
CA GLU A 374 -15.79 9.85 -20.59
C GLU A 374 -16.22 10.39 -19.23
N TYR A 375 -17.07 9.67 -18.48
CA TYR A 375 -17.57 10.15 -17.20
C TYR A 375 -16.46 10.25 -16.17
N ASN A 376 -15.93 11.46 -16.03
CA ASN A 376 -14.89 11.78 -15.07
C ASN A 376 -15.47 12.62 -13.93
N TYR A 377 -15.87 11.93 -12.86
CA TYR A 377 -16.41 12.59 -11.67
C TYR A 377 -15.38 13.49 -10.99
N LEU A 378 -14.08 13.12 -11.04
CA LEU A 378 -13.00 13.81 -10.35
C LEU A 378 -12.71 15.17 -10.99
N GLN A 379 -12.55 15.21 -12.32
CA GLN A 379 -12.34 16.47 -13.04
C GLN A 379 -13.47 17.49 -12.83
N LYS A 380 -14.71 17.03 -12.67
CA LYS A 380 -15.88 17.89 -12.41
C LYS A 380 -15.98 18.37 -10.96
N ALA A 381 -15.43 17.63 -9.99
CA ALA A 381 -15.60 17.93 -8.56
C ALA A 381 -14.39 18.60 -7.94
N ASP A 382 -13.21 18.03 -8.22
CA ASP A 382 -11.93 18.43 -7.68
C ASP A 382 -10.87 18.40 -8.80
N PRO A 383 -10.69 19.51 -9.52
CA PRO A 383 -9.64 19.63 -10.52
C PRO A 383 -8.22 19.51 -9.95
N GLY A 384 -8.03 19.78 -8.65
CA GLY A 384 -6.73 19.72 -7.99
C GLY A 384 -6.27 18.29 -7.79
N GLU A 385 -7.13 17.44 -7.23
CA GLU A 385 -6.86 16.00 -7.10
C GLU A 385 -6.69 15.34 -8.48
N TYR A 386 -7.49 15.75 -9.47
CA TYR A 386 -7.30 15.29 -10.85
C TYR A 386 -5.94 15.65 -11.43
N ALA A 387 -5.42 16.86 -11.15
CA ALA A 387 -4.08 17.25 -11.58
C ALA A 387 -2.98 16.41 -10.91
N SER A 388 -3.12 16.11 -9.62
CA SER A 388 -2.20 15.20 -8.90
C SER A 388 -2.22 13.78 -9.47
N LEU A 389 -3.40 13.28 -9.85
CA LEU A 389 -3.54 12.00 -10.54
C LEU A 389 -2.79 12.02 -11.88
N MET A 390 -2.99 13.06 -12.69
CA MET A 390 -2.30 13.20 -13.97
C MET A 390 -0.78 13.23 -13.80
N GLU A 391 -0.27 13.99 -12.83
CA GLU A 391 1.16 14.01 -12.51
C GLU A 391 1.69 12.62 -12.17
N THR A 392 0.98 11.88 -11.30
CA THR A 392 1.33 10.50 -10.94
C THR A 392 1.35 9.58 -12.16
N LEU A 393 0.36 9.70 -13.05
CA LEU A 393 0.29 8.91 -14.28
C LEU A 393 1.38 9.28 -15.28
N TYR A 394 1.76 10.55 -15.40
CA TYR A 394 2.88 10.99 -16.23
C TYR A 394 4.20 10.42 -15.72
N MET A 395 4.44 10.52 -14.42
CA MET A 395 5.61 9.93 -13.77
C MET A 395 5.71 8.42 -14.02
N LEU A 396 4.58 7.71 -13.95
CA LEU A 396 4.51 6.28 -14.26
C LEU A 396 4.80 5.95 -15.72
N LYS A 397 4.34 6.78 -16.66
CA LYS A 397 4.55 6.58 -18.09
C LYS A 397 5.99 6.88 -18.51
N GLU A 398 6.61 7.91 -17.94
CA GLU A 398 7.98 8.33 -18.29
C GLU A 398 9.03 7.39 -17.70
N LYS A 399 8.87 7.01 -16.43
CA LYS A 399 9.81 6.14 -15.71
C LYS A 399 9.58 4.64 -15.97
N GLY A 400 8.42 4.28 -16.50
CA GLY A 400 7.99 2.89 -16.66
C GLY A 400 7.61 2.23 -15.33
N ALA A 401 6.82 1.15 -15.40
CA ALA A 401 6.25 0.46 -14.24
C ALA A 401 7.28 -0.06 -13.22
N VAL A 402 8.55 -0.24 -13.62
CA VAL A 402 9.60 -0.83 -12.79
C VAL A 402 10.31 0.19 -11.90
N SER A 403 10.27 1.50 -12.23
CA SER A 403 11.02 2.54 -11.49
C SER A 403 10.14 3.65 -10.89
N ALA A 404 8.85 3.37 -10.80
CA ALA A 404 7.82 4.29 -10.35
C ALA A 404 7.95 4.73 -8.88
N ASN A 405 8.55 3.91 -8.01
CA ASN A 405 8.73 4.20 -6.58
C ASN A 405 7.43 4.65 -5.86
N LEU A 406 6.28 4.10 -6.27
CA LEU A 406 4.95 4.39 -5.70
C LEU A 406 4.90 4.09 -4.20
N LEU A 407 5.63 3.07 -3.75
CA LEU A 407 5.65 2.61 -2.36
C LEU A 407 7.02 2.80 -1.71
N ALA A 408 7.80 3.80 -2.14
CA ALA A 408 9.15 4.04 -1.63
C ALA A 408 9.23 4.17 -0.10
N ALA A 409 8.26 4.85 0.52
CA ALA A 409 8.19 4.98 1.97
C ALA A 409 7.98 3.62 2.65
N ALA A 410 7.04 2.80 2.15
CA ALA A 410 6.79 1.46 2.66
C ALA A 410 8.01 0.56 2.49
N ARG A 411 8.68 0.61 1.33
CA ARG A 411 9.91 -0.16 1.07
C ARG A 411 11.03 0.21 2.03
N SER A 412 11.20 1.50 2.32
CA SER A 412 12.17 1.97 3.31
C SER A 412 11.83 1.49 4.73
N ASP A 413 10.56 1.49 5.11
CA ASP A 413 10.11 0.98 6.41
C ASP A 413 10.29 -0.54 6.53
N LEU A 414 10.02 -1.30 5.48
CA LEU A 414 10.27 -2.74 5.44
C LEU A 414 11.78 -3.07 5.49
N ALA A 415 12.62 -2.28 4.81
CA ALA A 415 14.08 -2.44 4.88
C ALA A 415 14.61 -2.14 6.30
N ARG A 416 14.06 -1.11 6.96
CA ARG A 416 14.34 -0.83 8.38
C ARG A 416 13.88 -1.98 9.27
N GLN A 417 12.72 -2.57 8.98
CA GLN A 417 12.22 -3.73 9.72
C GLN A 417 13.13 -4.95 9.59
N ASN A 418 13.62 -5.21 8.38
CA ASN A 418 14.62 -6.24 8.13
C ASN A 418 15.90 -6.01 8.94
N GLN A 419 16.34 -4.75 9.08
CA GLN A 419 17.49 -4.41 9.92
C GLN A 419 17.25 -4.71 11.41
N VAL A 420 16.05 -4.45 11.93
CA VAL A 420 15.69 -4.80 13.32
C VAL A 420 15.70 -6.32 13.53
N ALA A 421 15.23 -7.10 12.55
CA ALA A 421 15.30 -8.56 12.59
C ALA A 421 16.75 -9.08 12.61
N HIS A 422 17.63 -8.49 11.79
CA HIS A 422 19.07 -8.80 11.82
C HIS A 422 19.72 -8.45 13.16
N GLN A 423 19.35 -7.32 13.76
CA GLN A 423 19.84 -6.96 15.09
C GLN A 423 19.35 -7.94 16.17
N LEU A 424 18.12 -8.41 16.10
CA LEU A 424 17.60 -9.44 17.01
C LEU A 424 18.39 -10.75 16.90
N ALA A 425 18.63 -11.22 15.66
CA ALA A 425 19.46 -12.39 15.40
C ALA A 425 20.88 -12.22 15.95
N PHE A 426 21.51 -11.08 15.68
CA PHE A 426 22.85 -10.76 16.19
C PHE A 426 22.90 -10.75 17.72
N ASP A 427 21.98 -10.03 18.36
CA ASP A 427 21.92 -9.94 19.82
C ASP A 427 21.69 -11.30 20.48
N SER A 428 20.94 -12.20 19.82
CA SER A 428 20.67 -13.56 20.34
C SER A 428 21.93 -14.41 20.50
N VAL A 429 22.87 -14.30 19.55
CA VAL A 429 24.14 -15.02 19.57
C VAL A 429 25.16 -14.28 20.42
N PHE A 430 25.26 -12.95 20.23
CA PHE A 430 26.28 -12.14 20.87
C PHE A 430 26.09 -12.00 22.38
N LEU A 431 24.85 -12.05 22.88
CA LEU A 431 24.57 -11.94 24.31
C LEU A 431 25.30 -13.01 25.12
N ARG A 432 25.42 -14.24 24.62
CA ARG A 432 26.11 -15.35 25.31
C ARG A 432 27.60 -15.07 25.49
N ILE A 433 28.24 -14.58 24.43
CA ILE A 433 29.65 -14.17 24.45
C ILE A 433 29.84 -12.99 25.40
N LYS A 434 28.97 -11.97 25.29
CA LYS A 434 29.02 -10.77 26.13
C LYS A 434 28.87 -11.10 27.61
N GLN A 435 27.98 -12.04 27.98
CA GLN A 435 27.79 -12.48 29.36
C GLN A 435 29.08 -13.04 29.96
N GLN A 436 29.83 -13.88 29.22
CA GLN A 436 31.10 -14.43 29.70
C GLN A 436 32.20 -13.37 29.78
N LEU A 437 32.31 -12.50 28.78
CA LEU A 437 33.31 -11.44 28.77
C LEU A 437 33.11 -10.45 29.93
N LEU A 438 31.86 -10.08 30.27
CA LEU A 438 31.60 -9.15 31.38
C LEU A 438 31.99 -9.69 32.76
N LEU A 439 32.24 -10.99 32.91
CA LEU A 439 32.73 -11.59 34.15
C LEU A 439 34.25 -11.43 34.31
N VAL A 440 35.00 -11.27 33.21
CA VAL A 440 36.47 -11.20 33.20
C VAL A 440 37.02 -10.16 34.19
N PRO A 441 36.55 -8.90 34.25
CA PRO A 441 37.15 -7.90 35.14
C PRO A 441 36.91 -8.20 36.63
N LYS A 442 35.91 -9.06 36.92
CA LYS A 442 35.50 -9.44 38.28
C LYS A 442 36.20 -10.70 38.78
N MET A 443 37.05 -11.35 37.97
CA MET A 443 37.72 -12.58 38.38
C MET A 443 38.82 -12.28 39.40
N GLU A 444 38.83 -13.04 40.50
CA GLU A 444 39.84 -12.92 41.56
C GLU A 444 41.23 -13.40 41.11
N SER A 445 41.31 -14.14 40.00
CA SER A 445 42.54 -14.69 39.42
C SER A 445 43.54 -13.63 38.94
N TRP A 446 43.11 -12.38 38.67
CA TRP A 446 44.00 -11.33 38.15
C TRP A 446 44.92 -10.73 39.23
N GLY A 447 44.44 -10.67 40.48
CA GLY A 447 45.16 -10.09 41.61
C GLY A 447 45.80 -11.10 42.55
N TYR A 448 45.70 -12.40 42.24
CA TYR A 448 46.26 -13.45 43.09
C TYR A 448 47.80 -13.48 42.96
N GLU A 449 48.49 -13.06 44.02
CA GLU A 449 49.93 -13.27 44.19
C GLU A 449 50.13 -14.64 44.87
N ASP A 450 50.53 -15.65 44.11
CA ASP A 450 50.88 -16.94 44.72
C ASP A 450 52.25 -16.78 45.40
N ASN A 451 52.30 -16.93 46.73
CA ASN A 451 53.54 -16.84 47.53
C ASN A 451 54.56 -17.97 47.22
N SER A 452 54.35 -18.72 46.14
CA SER A 452 55.21 -19.78 45.61
C SER A 452 56.17 -19.28 44.50
N GLU A 453 56.21 -17.96 44.25
CA GLU A 453 56.98 -17.32 43.16
C GLU A 453 58.52 -17.46 43.22
N THR A 454 59.12 -17.95 44.32
CA THR A 454 60.58 -18.12 44.36
C THR A 454 61.13 -19.31 43.55
N LEU A 455 60.27 -20.14 42.94
CA LEU A 455 60.70 -21.34 42.19
C LEU A 455 60.10 -21.47 40.78
N THR A 456 59.29 -20.51 40.31
CA THR A 456 58.48 -20.67 39.09
C THR A 456 58.71 -19.60 38.01
N GLU A 457 59.63 -18.64 38.20
CA GLU A 457 59.90 -17.57 37.23
C GLU A 457 60.29 -18.07 35.82
N ASP A 458 60.89 -19.27 35.73
CA ASP A 458 61.46 -19.86 34.51
C ASP A 458 60.63 -21.03 33.90
N LEU A 459 59.38 -21.25 34.31
CA LEU A 459 58.54 -22.24 33.63
C LEU A 459 58.06 -21.72 32.26
N PRO A 460 58.23 -22.49 31.16
CA PRO A 460 57.79 -22.09 29.84
C PRO A 460 56.26 -21.85 29.80
N THR A 461 55.82 -20.94 28.93
CA THR A 461 54.40 -20.67 28.61
C THR A 461 53.61 -21.92 28.20
N PHE A 462 54.28 -23.02 27.84
CA PHE A 462 53.71 -24.34 27.55
C PHE A 462 53.01 -25.03 28.74
N SER A 463 53.02 -24.43 29.94
CA SER A 463 52.35 -24.97 31.12
C SER A 463 50.96 -24.37 31.39
N LEU A 464 50.58 -23.28 30.71
CA LEU A 464 49.31 -22.59 30.93
C LEU A 464 48.26 -23.02 29.91
N THR A 465 47.08 -23.39 30.39
CA THR A 465 45.91 -23.67 29.57
C THR A 465 44.98 -22.46 29.53
N PRO A 466 44.25 -22.23 28.43
CA PRO A 466 43.27 -21.15 28.36
C PRO A 466 42.20 -21.31 29.46
N LEU A 467 41.79 -20.20 30.06
CA LEU A 467 40.75 -20.20 31.08
C LEU A 467 39.38 -20.56 30.51
N GLU A 468 38.50 -21.11 31.36
CA GLU A 468 37.20 -21.65 30.95
C GLU A 468 36.33 -20.64 30.19
N TYR A 469 36.39 -19.36 30.56
CA TYR A 469 35.60 -18.33 29.89
C TYR A 469 35.98 -18.19 28.41
N ILE A 470 37.28 -18.25 28.07
CA ILE A 470 37.74 -18.02 26.70
C ILE A 470 37.65 -19.30 25.87
N SER A 471 37.85 -20.47 26.49
CA SER A 471 37.65 -21.75 25.82
C SER A 471 36.18 -21.97 25.44
N ASN A 472 35.24 -21.58 26.31
CA ASN A 472 33.81 -21.67 26.02
C ASN A 472 33.40 -20.73 24.88
N ILE A 473 33.89 -19.49 24.85
CA ILE A 473 33.69 -18.57 23.71
C ILE A 473 34.27 -19.16 22.42
N GLY A 474 35.49 -19.71 22.49
CA GLY A 474 36.15 -20.32 21.34
C GLY A 474 35.35 -21.49 20.77
N GLN A 475 34.91 -22.41 21.62
CA GLN A 475 34.08 -23.55 21.21
C GLN A 475 32.73 -23.10 20.61
N TYR A 476 32.10 -22.09 21.18
CA TYR A 476 30.84 -21.53 20.68
C TYR A 476 30.98 -20.84 19.32
N LEU A 477 32.08 -20.09 19.10
CA LEU A 477 32.37 -19.51 17.80
C LEU A 477 32.70 -20.58 16.76
N MET A 478 33.34 -21.68 17.15
CA MET A 478 33.63 -22.81 16.26
C MET A 478 32.39 -23.62 15.87
N SER A 479 31.32 -23.62 16.67
CA SER A 479 30.06 -24.28 16.34
C SER A 479 29.11 -23.41 15.49
N LEU A 480 29.27 -22.08 15.53
CA LEU A 480 28.44 -21.13 14.77
C LEU A 480 28.35 -21.39 13.25
N PRO A 481 29.43 -21.77 12.52
CA PRO A 481 29.34 -22.08 11.10
C PRO A 481 28.30 -23.14 10.76
N LEU A 482 28.09 -24.14 11.64
CA LEU A 482 27.05 -25.17 11.45
C LEU A 482 25.63 -24.58 11.47
N HIS A 483 25.43 -23.51 12.25
CA HIS A 483 24.14 -22.81 12.33
C HIS A 483 23.97 -21.75 11.25
N LEU A 484 25.04 -21.36 10.57
CA LEU A 484 25.04 -20.45 9.41
C LEU A 484 24.94 -21.18 8.08
N GLU A 485 24.91 -22.52 8.06
CA GLU A 485 24.66 -23.33 6.85
C GLU A 485 23.45 -22.84 6.02
N PRO A 486 22.30 -22.43 6.62
CA PRO A 486 21.18 -21.87 5.87
C PRO A 486 21.49 -20.58 5.10
N PHE A 487 22.59 -19.88 5.44
CA PHE A 487 23.02 -18.65 4.77
C PHE A 487 24.03 -18.92 3.65
N VAL A 488 24.65 -20.10 3.63
CA VAL A 488 25.65 -20.51 2.63
C VAL A 488 24.98 -20.96 1.33
N THR A 489 23.93 -21.78 1.48
CA THR A 489 23.07 -22.21 0.37
C THR A 489 21.63 -21.91 0.74
N PRO A 490 21.18 -20.65 0.58
CA PRO A 490 19.79 -20.33 0.82
C PRO A 490 18.93 -21.08 -0.21
N GLU A 491 18.24 -22.15 0.23
CA GLU A 491 17.22 -22.81 -0.59
C GLU A 491 16.03 -21.86 -0.87
N ASP A 492 15.85 -20.86 0.01
CA ASP A 492 14.81 -19.85 -0.06
C ASP A 492 15.36 -18.51 -0.59
N SER A 493 14.95 -18.15 -1.81
CA SER A 493 15.27 -16.86 -2.45
C SER A 493 14.86 -15.64 -1.61
N ALA A 494 13.86 -15.78 -0.73
CA ALA A 494 13.44 -14.70 0.16
C ALA A 494 14.53 -14.42 1.21
N LEU A 495 15.11 -15.47 1.79
CA LEU A 495 16.18 -15.34 2.78
C LEU A 495 17.43 -14.69 2.16
N GLU A 496 17.82 -15.10 0.96
CA GLU A 496 18.93 -14.50 0.22
C GLU A 496 18.74 -12.98 0.04
N LEU A 497 17.55 -12.58 -0.42
CA LEU A 497 17.21 -11.17 -0.60
C LEU A 497 17.23 -10.39 0.72
N ALA A 498 16.76 -10.99 1.81
CA ALA A 498 16.79 -10.38 3.14
C ALA A 498 18.23 -10.15 3.63
N LEU A 499 19.11 -11.14 3.42
CA LEU A 499 20.50 -11.09 3.86
C LEU A 499 21.28 -10.00 3.11
N HIS A 500 21.10 -9.90 1.79
CA HIS A 500 21.72 -8.84 0.99
C HIS A 500 21.21 -7.43 1.34
N ALA A 501 19.92 -7.30 1.68
CA ALA A 501 19.34 -6.03 2.09
C ALA A 501 19.67 -5.66 3.55
N GLY A 502 20.10 -6.63 4.36
CA GLY A 502 20.40 -6.48 5.78
C GLY A 502 21.71 -5.76 6.04
N LYS A 503 21.76 -4.98 7.13
CA LYS A 503 23.00 -4.36 7.63
C LYS A 503 23.30 -4.87 9.02
N LEU A 504 24.44 -5.53 9.17
CA LEU A 504 24.93 -6.02 10.47
C LEU A 504 25.70 -4.95 11.24
N PRO A 505 25.68 -5.01 12.59
CA PRO A 505 26.59 -4.22 13.42
C PRO A 505 28.05 -4.65 13.20
N TYR A 506 29.01 -3.78 13.51
CA TYR A 506 30.45 -4.04 13.33
C TYR A 506 30.83 -4.50 11.89
N PRO A 507 30.56 -3.68 10.85
CA PRO A 507 31.05 -3.97 9.50
C PRO A 507 32.60 -3.98 9.46
N PRO A 508 33.22 -4.58 8.44
CA PRO A 508 34.68 -4.52 8.28
C PRO A 508 35.17 -3.06 8.20
N GLU A 509 36.36 -2.79 8.74
CA GLU A 509 36.95 -1.44 8.73
C GLU A 509 37.21 -0.98 7.28
N GLN A 510 36.82 0.27 6.96
CA GLN A 510 36.99 0.81 5.61
C GLN A 510 38.48 0.86 5.22
N GLY A 511 38.88 0.06 4.23
CA GLY A 511 40.24 0.06 3.68
C GLY A 511 41.13 -1.13 4.08
N GLU A 512 40.61 -2.11 4.83
CA GLU A 512 41.21 -3.45 4.81
C GLU A 512 40.69 -4.16 3.56
N GLU A 513 41.61 -4.57 2.67
CA GLU A 513 41.34 -5.57 1.64
C GLU A 513 41.03 -6.90 2.34
N THR A 514 39.88 -6.99 3.01
CA THR A 514 39.27 -8.29 3.19
C THR A 514 38.83 -8.70 1.79
N PRO A 515 39.22 -9.89 1.26
CA PRO A 515 38.50 -10.44 0.13
C PRO A 515 37.02 -10.29 0.49
N GLU A 516 36.25 -9.65 -0.39
CA GLU A 516 34.80 -9.56 -0.25
C GLU A 516 34.36 -10.91 0.29
N LEU A 517 33.84 -10.98 1.51
CA LEU A 517 33.50 -12.24 2.15
C LEU A 517 32.59 -12.93 1.14
N ASP A 518 33.11 -13.95 0.44
CA ASP A 518 32.54 -14.46 -0.82
C ASP A 518 31.12 -15.00 -0.60
N ASN A 519 30.72 -15.12 0.67
CA ASN A 519 29.47 -15.65 1.17
C ASN A 519 28.87 -14.83 2.34
N MET A 520 27.55 -14.76 2.41
CA MET A 520 26.80 -14.05 3.48
C MET A 520 27.06 -14.62 4.88
N ALA A 521 27.32 -15.93 4.97
CA ALA A 521 27.69 -16.60 6.22
C ALA A 521 29.01 -16.05 6.80
N ASP A 522 30.01 -15.82 5.94
CA ASP A 522 31.31 -15.31 6.35
C ASP A 522 31.21 -13.84 6.79
N TYR A 523 30.32 -13.06 6.16
CA TYR A 523 29.97 -11.71 6.61
C TYR A 523 29.37 -11.68 8.02
N TRP A 524 28.43 -12.59 8.31
CA TRP A 524 27.84 -12.77 9.63
C TRP A 524 28.87 -13.21 10.68
N LEU A 525 29.68 -14.22 10.34
CA LEU A 525 30.73 -14.76 11.22
C LEU A 525 31.75 -13.67 11.55
N GLY A 526 32.21 -12.92 10.54
CA GLY A 526 33.14 -11.81 10.71
C GLY A 526 32.58 -10.68 11.58
N SER A 527 31.29 -10.34 11.44
CA SER A 527 30.62 -9.33 12.29
C SER A 527 30.64 -9.74 13.76
N LEU A 528 30.29 -10.98 14.07
CA LEU A 528 30.27 -11.49 15.44
C LEU A 528 31.69 -11.60 16.04
N ALA A 529 32.65 -12.06 15.24
CA ALA A 529 34.06 -12.14 15.63
C ALA A 529 34.63 -10.76 15.98
N ARG A 530 34.36 -9.74 15.15
CA ARG A 530 34.76 -8.35 15.42
C ARG A 530 34.13 -7.82 16.70
N ALA A 531 32.83 -8.04 16.90
CA ALA A 531 32.14 -7.64 18.13
C ALA A 531 32.71 -8.31 19.38
N THR A 532 33.06 -9.59 19.27
CA THR A 532 33.70 -10.39 20.33
C THR A 532 35.07 -9.82 20.69
N MET A 533 35.92 -9.61 19.69
CA MET A 533 37.26 -9.05 19.90
C MET A 533 37.21 -7.63 20.47
N GLN A 534 36.33 -6.77 19.96
CA GLN A 534 36.19 -5.41 20.46
C GLN A 534 35.70 -5.39 21.91
N THR A 535 34.68 -6.19 22.23
CA THR A 535 34.18 -6.28 23.62
C THR A 535 35.22 -6.89 24.55
N TYR A 536 36.00 -7.86 24.08
CA TYR A 536 37.10 -8.41 24.88
C TYR A 536 38.18 -7.37 25.16
N CYS A 537 38.55 -6.55 24.16
CA CYS A 537 39.48 -5.44 24.36
C CYS A 537 38.95 -4.45 25.42
N ASP A 538 37.68 -4.05 25.32
CA ASP A 538 37.05 -3.11 26.25
C ASP A 538 36.98 -3.64 27.68
N VAL A 539 36.73 -4.95 27.82
CA VAL A 539 36.66 -5.67 29.09
C VAL A 539 38.05 -5.84 29.70
N ILE A 540 39.06 -6.19 28.90
CA ILE A 540 40.45 -6.33 29.38
C ILE A 540 40.90 -5.03 30.02
N LEU A 541 40.62 -3.88 29.39
CA LEU A 541 41.00 -2.56 29.90
C LEU A 541 40.29 -2.17 31.21
N GLN A 542 39.32 -2.95 31.68
CA GLN A 542 38.63 -2.76 32.96
C GLN A 542 39.20 -3.63 34.09
N ILE A 543 40.14 -4.54 33.81
CA ILE A 543 40.78 -5.36 34.85
C ILE A 543 41.59 -4.42 35.77
N PRO A 544 41.40 -4.48 37.10
CA PRO A 544 41.98 -3.48 38.01
C PRO A 544 43.50 -3.61 38.18
N VAL A 545 44.01 -4.84 38.30
CA VAL A 545 45.44 -5.14 38.53
C VAL A 545 45.81 -6.43 37.80
N LEU A 546 47.00 -6.47 37.20
CA LEU A 546 47.60 -7.63 36.55
C LEU A 546 48.97 -7.93 37.16
N THR A 547 49.09 -9.06 37.87
CA THR A 547 50.37 -9.64 38.30
C THR A 547 51.19 -10.17 37.11
N PRO A 548 52.51 -10.44 37.27
CA PRO A 548 53.32 -11.04 36.21
C PRO A 548 52.78 -12.41 35.74
N HIS A 549 52.30 -13.24 36.67
CA HIS A 549 51.69 -14.53 36.34
C HIS A 549 50.37 -14.36 35.57
N SER A 550 49.47 -13.51 36.05
CA SER A 550 48.18 -13.27 35.40
C SER A 550 48.31 -12.52 34.06
N SER A 551 49.37 -11.73 33.87
CA SER A 551 49.75 -11.17 32.56
C SER A 551 50.13 -12.27 31.56
N LYS A 552 50.87 -13.30 31.99
CA LYS A 552 51.18 -14.48 31.16
C LYS A 552 49.90 -15.26 30.85
N GLN A 553 49.01 -15.46 31.83
CA GLN A 553 47.72 -16.13 31.61
C GLN A 553 46.83 -15.38 30.61
N LEU A 554 46.66 -14.06 30.77
CA LEU A 554 45.87 -13.24 29.85
C LEU A 554 46.43 -13.27 28.43
N ALA A 555 47.76 -13.28 28.28
CA ALA A 555 48.40 -13.44 26.97
C ALA A 555 48.06 -14.80 26.34
N THR A 556 48.07 -15.89 27.11
CA THR A 556 47.65 -17.23 26.67
C THR A 556 46.18 -17.24 26.25
N ASP A 557 45.30 -16.59 27.01
CA ASP A 557 43.86 -16.51 26.71
C ASP A 557 43.60 -15.71 25.42
N ILE A 558 44.30 -14.58 25.21
CA ILE A 558 44.21 -13.81 23.98
C ILE A 558 44.76 -14.60 22.79
N ASP A 559 45.90 -15.27 22.94
CA ASP A 559 46.48 -16.11 21.87
C ASP A 559 45.54 -17.25 21.48
N TYR A 560 44.86 -17.87 22.44
CA TYR A 560 43.83 -18.87 22.16
C TYR A 560 42.71 -18.30 21.29
N LEU A 561 42.18 -17.12 21.64
CA LEU A 561 41.14 -16.47 20.84
C LEU A 561 41.65 -16.13 19.43
N ILE A 562 42.88 -15.64 19.28
CA ILE A 562 43.50 -15.36 17.98
C ILE A 562 43.56 -16.64 17.14
N ASN A 563 44.02 -17.76 17.71
CA ASN A 563 44.07 -19.04 17.03
C ASN A 563 42.67 -19.52 16.58
N VAL A 564 41.63 -19.27 17.37
CA VAL A 564 40.23 -19.56 16.98
C VAL A 564 39.81 -18.70 15.79
N MET A 565 40.14 -17.40 15.78
CA MET A 565 39.84 -16.52 14.64
C MET A 565 40.58 -16.99 13.38
N ASP A 566 41.85 -17.34 13.50
CA ASP A 566 42.66 -17.86 12.39
C ASP A 566 42.08 -19.19 11.84
N ALA A 567 41.61 -20.08 12.72
CA ALA A 567 40.94 -21.32 12.34
C ALA A 567 39.61 -21.09 11.60
N LEU A 568 38.93 -19.98 11.89
CA LEU A 568 37.73 -19.52 11.19
C LEU A 568 38.03 -18.70 9.92
N GLY A 569 39.31 -18.52 9.57
CA GLY A 569 39.73 -17.73 8.41
C GLY A 569 39.65 -16.21 8.61
N LEU A 570 39.54 -15.75 9.85
CA LEU A 570 39.38 -14.33 10.21
C LEU A 570 40.67 -13.75 10.77
N GLN A 571 40.89 -12.46 10.54
CA GLN A 571 42.05 -11.75 11.08
C GLN A 571 41.74 -11.11 12.44
N PRO A 572 42.68 -11.15 13.41
CA PRO A 572 42.49 -10.48 14.67
C PRO A 572 42.55 -8.95 14.50
N THR A 573 41.66 -8.24 15.21
CA THR A 573 41.63 -6.76 15.14
C THR A 573 42.97 -6.15 15.58
N ARG A 574 43.33 -5.01 14.97
CA ARG A 574 44.56 -4.28 15.31
C ARG A 574 44.66 -3.97 16.80
N THR A 575 43.55 -3.52 17.40
CA THR A 575 43.49 -3.23 18.83
C THR A 575 43.85 -4.44 19.68
N LEU A 576 43.33 -5.63 19.37
CA LEU A 576 43.63 -6.86 20.10
C LEU A 576 45.12 -7.25 19.97
N GLN A 577 45.67 -7.16 18.76
CA GLN A 577 47.11 -7.40 18.52
C GLN A 577 48.00 -6.43 19.33
N MET A 578 47.60 -5.17 19.41
CA MET A 578 48.32 -4.14 20.17
C MET A 578 48.27 -4.39 21.68
N ILE A 579 47.10 -4.80 22.20
CA ILE A 579 46.94 -5.20 23.61
C ILE A 579 47.84 -6.40 23.93
N VAL A 580 47.80 -7.47 23.12
CA VAL A 580 48.63 -8.66 23.39
C VAL A 580 50.12 -8.35 23.33
N THR A 581 50.55 -7.48 22.41
CA THR A 581 51.94 -7.02 22.31
C THR A 581 52.38 -6.32 23.59
N LEU A 582 51.55 -5.39 24.11
CA LEU A 582 51.86 -4.67 25.35
C LEU A 582 51.83 -5.54 26.60
N ILE A 583 50.96 -6.55 26.66
CA ILE A 583 50.90 -7.51 27.78
C ILE A 583 52.14 -8.41 27.77
N LYS A 584 52.56 -8.90 26.59
CA LYS A 584 53.73 -9.78 26.43
C LYS A 584 55.07 -9.08 26.62
N THR A 585 55.12 -7.75 26.43
CA THR A 585 56.37 -6.98 26.54
C THR A 585 56.90 -6.99 27.98
N LYS A 586 58.21 -7.22 28.14
CA LYS A 586 58.88 -7.14 29.45
C LYS A 586 58.82 -5.71 30.00
N PRO A 587 58.77 -5.51 31.33
CA PRO A 587 58.71 -4.17 31.92
C PRO A 587 59.81 -3.22 31.44
N GLU A 588 61.01 -3.75 31.22
CA GLU A 588 62.20 -3.01 30.75
C GLU A 588 62.01 -2.42 29.33
N ASP A 589 61.35 -3.17 28.44
CA ASP A 589 61.15 -2.81 27.03
C ASP A 589 59.82 -2.06 26.79
N PHE A 590 58.98 -1.95 27.81
CA PHE A 590 57.61 -1.43 27.69
C PHE A 590 57.58 0.00 27.17
N ARG A 591 58.49 0.87 27.63
CA ARG A 591 58.60 2.26 27.16
C ARG A 591 58.94 2.36 25.67
N GLN A 592 59.69 1.41 25.12
CA GLN A 592 60.03 1.38 23.70
C GLN A 592 58.85 0.88 22.86
N ALA A 593 58.18 -0.19 23.28
CA ALA A 593 56.99 -0.72 22.61
C ALA A 593 55.80 0.25 22.66
N ALA A 594 55.62 0.99 23.74
CA ALA A 594 54.54 1.97 23.89
C ALA A 594 54.67 3.19 22.96
N LYS A 595 55.86 3.50 22.43
CA LYS A 595 56.07 4.66 21.53
C LYS A 595 55.35 4.53 20.19
N THR A 596 55.16 3.31 19.71
CA THR A 596 54.54 3.02 18.40
C THR A 596 53.03 2.79 18.50
N LEU A 597 52.45 2.92 19.70
CA LEU A 597 51.06 2.57 20.01
C LEU A 597 50.28 3.77 20.59
N PRO A 598 48.93 3.78 20.52
CA PRO A 598 48.09 4.85 21.06
C PRO A 598 48.29 5.03 22.57
N ARG A 599 48.61 6.26 22.97
CA ARG A 599 48.96 6.64 24.35
C ARG A 599 47.93 6.19 25.39
N LYS A 600 46.63 6.31 25.08
CA LYS A 600 45.55 5.92 26.01
C LYS A 600 45.58 4.43 26.36
N LEU A 601 45.82 3.59 25.35
CA LEU A 601 45.86 2.14 25.50
C LEU A 601 47.12 1.72 26.25
N SER A 602 48.27 2.31 25.91
CA SER A 602 49.53 2.08 26.62
C SER A 602 49.49 2.54 28.08
N SER A 603 48.88 3.68 28.39
CA SER A 603 48.76 4.17 29.77
C SER A 603 47.85 3.30 30.63
N SER A 604 46.74 2.80 30.07
CA SER A 604 45.84 1.90 30.80
C SER A 604 46.54 0.59 31.13
N ILE A 605 47.21 -0.04 30.15
CA ILE A 605 47.93 -1.30 30.38
C ILE A 605 49.12 -1.12 31.33
N ALA A 606 49.83 0.01 31.27
CA ALA A 606 50.89 0.34 32.22
C ALA A 606 50.36 0.44 33.66
N ALA A 607 49.21 1.12 33.84
CA ALA A 607 48.55 1.25 35.13
C ALA A 607 48.09 -0.12 35.68
N MET A 608 47.50 -0.96 34.83
CA MET A 608 47.06 -2.31 35.20
C MET A 608 48.23 -3.20 35.67
N ARG A 609 49.37 -3.10 35.00
CA ARG A 609 50.59 -3.89 35.32
C ARG A 609 51.48 -3.24 36.38
N ASN A 610 51.10 -2.08 36.91
CA ASN A 610 51.90 -1.27 37.84
C ASN A 610 53.32 -0.95 37.32
N ILE A 611 53.43 -0.58 36.03
CA ILE A 611 54.70 -0.21 35.37
C ILE A 611 54.74 1.31 35.18
N GLU A 612 55.81 1.95 35.65
CA GLU A 612 56.08 3.36 35.33
C GLU A 612 56.66 3.48 33.91
N TYR A 613 55.98 4.22 33.02
CA TYR A 613 56.36 4.37 31.60
C TYR A 613 56.54 5.82 31.18
#